data_AF-A0A1L1YMF1-F1
#
_entry.id   AF-A0A1L1YMF1-F1
#
_cell.length_a   1.000
_cell.length_b   1.000
_cell.length_c   1.000
_cell.angle_alpha   90.00
_cell.angle_beta   90.00
_cell.angle_gamma   90.00
#
_symmetry.space_group_name_H-M   'P 1'
#
loop_
_entity.id
_entity.type
_entity.pdbx_description
1 polymer ?
#
loop_
_entity_poly.entity_id
_entity_poly.type
_entity_poly.pdbx_seq_one_letter_code
_entity_poly.pdbx_strand_id
1 'polypeptide(L)'
;MTHQFPSLSPEQKKELSDIAQKIVAPGKGILAADESTGTMAKRLQKINVENTEENRRCYRDILFSSGTDMTNSVGGVIFFHETLYQKADSGKLFPQVIKDKGIVVGIKVDKGTAGLNGTDGETTTQGLDGLSE
;
A
#
# COMPACT_ATOMS: atom_id res chain seq x y z
N MET A 1 -31.30 -26.31 4.27
CA MET A 1 -30.19 -25.76 5.08
C MET A 1 -28.95 -25.78 4.21
N THR A 2 -28.28 -24.65 4.02
CA THR A 2 -27.00 -24.60 3.28
C THR A 2 -25.89 -25.06 4.22
N HIS A 3 -25.03 -25.97 3.76
CA HIS A 3 -23.84 -26.37 4.52
C HIS A 3 -22.87 -25.19 4.63
N GLN A 4 -22.35 -24.94 5.83
CA GLN A 4 -21.29 -23.96 6.06
C GLN A 4 -19.95 -24.67 6.18
N PHE A 5 -19.00 -24.24 5.37
CA PHE A 5 -17.58 -24.59 5.49
C PHE A 5 -16.83 -23.33 5.93
N PRO A 6 -16.39 -23.24 7.19
CA PRO A 6 -15.74 -22.03 7.69
C PRO A 6 -14.44 -21.74 6.91
N SER A 7 -14.34 -20.56 6.30
CA SER A 7 -13.14 -20.15 5.55
C SER A 7 -11.97 -19.73 6.45
N LEU A 8 -12.23 -19.36 7.71
CA LEU A 8 -11.24 -18.83 8.65
C LEU A 8 -11.48 -19.37 10.07
N SER A 9 -10.40 -19.61 10.81
CA SER A 9 -10.42 -19.90 12.25
C SER A 9 -10.82 -18.67 13.09
N PRO A 10 -11.23 -18.84 14.36
CA PRO A 10 -11.48 -17.71 15.26
C PRO A 10 -10.27 -16.78 15.42
N GLU A 11 -9.05 -17.33 15.48
CA GLU A 11 -7.81 -16.60 15.63
C GLU A 11 -7.50 -15.76 14.38
N GLN A 12 -7.67 -16.34 13.19
CA GLN A 12 -7.52 -15.63 11.91
C GLN A 12 -8.53 -14.47 11.80
N LYS A 13 -9.78 -14.68 12.22
CA LYS A 13 -10.79 -13.61 12.25
C LYS A 13 -10.40 -12.49 13.20
N LYS A 14 -9.92 -12.83 14.39
CA LYS A 14 -9.49 -11.85 15.38
C LYS A 14 -8.31 -11.02 14.86
N GLU A 15 -7.31 -11.66 14.28
CA GLU A 15 -6.15 -10.98 13.70
C GLU A 15 -6.57 -9.97 12.61
N LEU A 16 -7.38 -10.38 11.64
CA LEU A 16 -7.86 -9.52 10.56
C LEU A 16 -8.71 -8.36 11.10
N SER A 17 -9.58 -8.63 12.07
CA SER A 17 -10.42 -7.61 12.73
C SER A 17 -9.56 -6.59 13.48
N ASP A 18 -8.57 -7.04 14.26
CA ASP A 18 -7.69 -6.16 15.03
C ASP A 18 -6.85 -5.26 14.11
N ILE A 19 -6.36 -5.79 12.98
CA ILE A 19 -5.64 -5.02 11.97
C ILE A 19 -6.56 -3.96 11.35
N ALA A 20 -7.77 -4.35 10.92
CA ALA A 20 -8.73 -3.42 10.34
C ALA A 20 -9.05 -2.26 11.30
N GLN A 21 -9.31 -2.56 12.58
CA GLN A 21 -9.59 -1.53 13.59
C GLN A 21 -8.40 -0.60 13.85
N LYS A 22 -7.15 -1.11 13.79
CA LYS A 22 -5.95 -0.26 13.93
C LYS A 22 -5.80 0.74 12.77
N ILE A 23 -6.14 0.34 11.55
CA ILE A 23 -6.05 1.20 10.36
C ILE A 23 -7.03 2.38 10.47
N VAL A 24 -8.23 2.15 11.00
CA VAL A 24 -9.33 3.13 11.04
C VAL A 24 -9.63 3.66 12.45
N ALA A 25 -8.64 3.62 13.35
CA ALA A 25 -8.79 4.19 14.69
C ALA A 25 -9.23 5.67 14.61
N PRO A 26 -9.99 6.20 15.60
CA PRO A 26 -10.49 7.57 15.56
C PRO A 26 -9.38 8.60 15.27
N GLY A 27 -9.62 9.46 14.28
CA GLY A 27 -8.65 10.48 13.84
C GLY A 27 -7.59 9.97 12.86
N LYS A 28 -7.56 8.67 12.53
CA LYS A 28 -6.60 8.07 11.60
C LYS A 28 -7.21 7.73 10.24
N GLY A 29 -6.42 7.91 9.19
CA GLY A 29 -6.72 7.53 7.81
C GLY A 29 -5.61 6.73 7.14
N ILE A 30 -5.67 6.64 5.81
CA ILE A 30 -4.70 5.90 5.00
C ILE A 30 -3.93 6.85 4.10
N LEU A 31 -2.61 6.73 4.10
CA LEU A 31 -1.75 7.32 3.06
C LEU A 31 -1.58 6.30 1.92
N ALA A 32 -2.20 6.57 0.76
CA ALA A 32 -1.99 5.79 -0.45
C ALA A 32 -0.71 6.25 -1.17
N ALA A 33 0.39 5.51 -0.98
CA ALA A 33 1.70 5.77 -1.57
C ALA A 33 2.14 4.61 -2.50
N ASP A 34 1.16 3.96 -3.12
CA ASP A 34 1.27 2.74 -3.92
C ASP A 34 1.29 3.00 -5.43
N GLU A 35 1.63 4.24 -5.83
CA GLU A 35 1.77 4.58 -7.24
C GLU A 35 2.84 3.70 -7.90
N SER A 36 2.42 2.95 -8.93
CA SER A 36 3.32 2.19 -9.79
C SER A 36 4.33 3.10 -10.48
N THR A 37 5.39 2.52 -11.04
CA THR A 37 6.44 3.25 -11.76
C THR A 37 5.89 4.18 -12.84
N GLY A 38 4.86 3.74 -13.58
CA GLY A 38 4.18 4.55 -14.61
C GLY A 38 3.35 5.70 -14.03
N THR A 39 2.65 5.47 -12.91
CA THR A 39 1.89 6.53 -12.22
C THR A 39 2.83 7.57 -11.61
N MET A 40 3.96 7.14 -11.05
CA MET A 40 5.01 8.05 -10.57
C MET A 40 5.65 8.85 -11.68
N ALA A 41 5.84 8.28 -12.87
CA ALA A 41 6.35 9.01 -14.03
C ALA A 41 5.52 10.27 -14.29
N LYS A 42 4.18 10.11 -14.33
CA LYS A 42 3.25 11.24 -14.54
C LYS A 42 3.30 12.25 -13.39
N ARG A 43 3.51 11.79 -12.15
CA ARG A 43 3.58 12.67 -10.97
C ARG A 43 4.86 13.50 -10.96
N LEU A 44 6.01 12.86 -11.17
CA LEU A 44 7.32 13.52 -11.18
C LEU A 44 7.49 14.45 -12.39
N GLN A 45 6.94 14.07 -13.55
CA GLN A 45 6.95 14.94 -14.73
C GLN A 45 6.28 16.30 -14.49
N LYS A 46 5.19 16.36 -13.70
CA LYS A 46 4.50 17.62 -13.37
C LYS A 46 5.37 18.62 -12.62
N ILE A 47 6.43 18.14 -11.98
CA ILE A 47 7.40 18.95 -11.23
C ILE A 47 8.80 18.91 -11.86
N ASN A 48 8.90 18.48 -13.13
CA ASN A 48 10.15 18.39 -13.90
C ASN A 48 11.24 17.54 -13.23
N VAL A 49 10.86 16.49 -12.50
CA VAL A 49 11.79 15.54 -11.90
C VAL A 49 11.85 14.27 -12.75
N GLU A 50 13.05 13.76 -13.00
CA GLU A 50 13.26 12.52 -13.74
C GLU A 50 12.74 11.30 -12.96
N ASN A 51 12.12 10.35 -13.65
CA ASN A 51 11.57 9.13 -13.03
C ASN A 51 12.63 8.04 -12.80
N THR A 52 13.62 8.32 -11.96
CA THR A 52 14.60 7.32 -11.51
C THR A 52 14.11 6.60 -10.25
N GLU A 53 14.67 5.42 -9.96
CA GLU A 53 14.39 4.70 -8.70
C GLU A 53 14.74 5.56 -7.48
N GLU A 54 15.87 6.26 -7.52
CA GLU A 54 16.29 7.13 -6.42
C GLU A 54 15.33 8.31 -6.21
N ASN A 55 14.87 8.97 -7.27
CA ASN A 55 13.89 10.05 -7.12
C ASN A 55 12.55 9.53 -6.58
N ARG A 56 12.16 8.31 -6.98
CA ARG A 56 11.00 7.61 -6.43
C ARG A 56 11.19 7.29 -4.95
N ARG A 57 12.36 6.82 -4.55
CA ARG A 57 12.73 6.55 -3.15
C ARG A 57 12.71 7.82 -2.31
N CYS A 58 13.40 8.88 -2.75
CA CYS A 58 13.43 10.19 -2.11
C CYS A 58 12.03 10.75 -1.88
N TYR A 59 11.15 10.67 -2.89
CA TYR A 59 9.76 11.11 -2.75
C TYR A 59 9.04 10.39 -1.62
N ARG A 60 9.26 9.07 -1.46
CA ARG A 60 8.65 8.29 -0.37
C ARG A 60 9.30 8.56 0.97
N ASP A 61 10.61 8.76 0.99
CA ASP A 61 11.33 9.12 2.21
C ASP A 61 10.84 10.46 2.77
N ILE A 62 10.58 11.45 1.91
CA ILE A 62 9.93 12.71 2.31
C ILE A 62 8.58 12.46 2.97
N LEU A 63 7.72 11.63 2.38
CA LEU A 63 6.42 11.30 2.96
C LEU A 63 6.57 10.60 4.32
N PHE A 64 7.45 9.60 4.40
CA PHE A 64 7.55 8.72 5.57
C PHE A 64 8.43 9.30 6.68
N SER A 65 9.25 10.32 6.41
CA SER A 65 10.02 11.07 7.40
C SER A 65 9.21 12.17 8.10
N SER A 66 7.99 12.46 7.62
CA SER A 66 7.07 13.43 8.23
C SER A 66 6.93 13.19 9.74
N GLY A 67 6.89 14.28 10.52
CA GLY A 67 6.97 14.26 11.99
C GLY A 67 5.80 13.59 12.71
N THR A 68 5.67 13.87 14.00
CA THR A 68 4.71 13.24 14.91
C THR A 68 3.24 13.33 14.46
N ASP A 69 2.90 14.33 13.65
CA ASP A 69 1.55 14.53 13.11
C ASP A 69 1.08 13.37 12.22
N MET A 70 2.02 12.69 11.56
CA MET A 70 1.74 11.49 10.77
C MET A 70 1.20 10.36 11.66
N THR A 71 1.79 10.17 12.84
CA THR A 71 1.39 9.11 13.79
C THR A 71 -0.04 9.30 14.31
N ASN A 72 -0.46 10.56 14.46
CA ASN A 72 -1.79 10.90 14.96
C ASN A 72 -2.87 10.79 13.88
N SER A 73 -2.49 10.95 12.61
CA SER A 73 -3.44 11.09 11.49
C SER A 73 -3.44 9.89 10.53
N VAL A 74 -2.44 9.01 10.60
CA VAL A 74 -2.27 7.88 9.67
C VAL A 74 -2.28 6.57 10.46
N GLY A 75 -3.22 5.69 10.11
CA GLY A 75 -3.35 4.34 10.65
C GLY A 75 -2.78 3.29 9.71
N GLY A 76 -2.72 3.57 8.40
CA GLY A 76 -2.11 2.70 7.41
C GLY A 76 -1.40 3.43 6.28
N VAL A 77 -0.37 2.82 5.71
CA VAL A 77 0.28 3.27 4.47
C VAL A 77 0.28 2.14 3.46
N ILE A 78 -0.20 2.39 2.24
CA ILE A 78 -0.17 1.40 1.15
C ILE A 78 1.09 1.62 0.32
N PHE A 79 1.90 0.58 0.15
CA PHE A 79 3.12 0.61 -0.64
C PHE A 79 2.93 -0.02 -2.03
N PHE A 80 3.76 0.42 -2.97
CA PHE A 80 4.07 -0.34 -4.18
C PHE A 80 5.20 -1.33 -3.88
N HIS A 81 5.30 -2.41 -4.67
CA HIS A 81 6.29 -3.47 -4.49
C HIS A 81 7.72 -2.93 -4.37
N GLU A 82 8.13 -1.99 -5.24
CA GLU A 82 9.46 -1.34 -5.17
C GLU A 82 9.72 -0.71 -3.79
N THR A 83 8.75 0.04 -3.25
CA THR A 83 8.87 0.75 -1.96
C THR A 83 8.96 -0.21 -0.77
N LEU A 84 8.37 -1.40 -0.87
CA LEU A 84 8.42 -2.40 0.21
C LEU A 84 9.86 -2.81 0.57
N TYR A 85 10.77 -2.79 -0.41
CA TYR A 85 12.16 -3.22 -0.26
C TYR A 85 13.17 -2.06 -0.25
N GLN A 86 12.70 -0.82 -0.44
CA GLN A 86 13.52 0.38 -0.37
C GLN A 86 13.85 0.77 1.08
N LYS A 87 14.91 1.58 1.21
CA LYS A 87 15.42 2.10 2.48
C LYS A 87 15.30 3.62 2.53
N ALA A 88 15.02 4.11 3.73
CA ALA A 88 15.18 5.51 4.07
C ALA A 88 16.67 5.88 4.14
N ASP A 89 16.97 7.18 4.15
CA ASP A 89 18.33 7.71 4.33
C ASP A 89 19.00 7.22 5.62
N SER A 90 18.19 6.90 6.63
CA SER A 90 18.63 6.27 7.88
C SER A 90 19.15 4.82 7.73
N GLY A 91 19.04 4.24 6.54
CA GLY A 91 19.37 2.84 6.25
C GLY A 91 18.31 1.82 6.65
N LYS A 92 17.23 2.24 7.33
CA LYS A 92 16.09 1.38 7.67
C LYS A 92 15.19 1.13 6.47
N LEU A 93 14.66 -0.10 6.37
CA LEU A 93 13.59 -0.44 5.43
C LEU A 93 12.35 0.43 5.70
N PHE A 94 11.67 0.91 4.65
CA PHE A 94 10.46 1.71 4.83
C PHE A 94 9.37 1.03 5.67
N PRO A 95 9.12 -0.29 5.56
CA PRO A 95 8.22 -0.99 6.48
C PRO A 95 8.58 -0.80 7.95
N GLN A 96 9.87 -0.79 8.29
CA GLN A 96 10.32 -0.58 9.65
C GLN A 96 10.08 0.87 10.09
N VAL A 97 10.34 1.84 9.21
CA VAL A 97 10.09 3.27 9.49
C VAL A 97 8.61 3.51 9.82
N ILE A 98 7.69 2.88 9.07
CA ILE A 98 6.24 3.00 9.30
C ILE A 98 5.80 2.25 10.57
N LYS A 99 6.32 1.05 10.81
CA LYS A 99 6.02 0.27 12.02
C LYS A 99 6.54 0.92 13.30
N ASP A 100 7.72 1.56 13.26
CA ASP A 100 8.30 2.31 14.38
C ASP A 100 7.38 3.48 14.82
N LYS A 101 6.52 3.96 13.90
CA LYS A 101 5.50 4.98 14.19
C LYS A 101 4.16 4.40 14.65
N GLY A 102 4.04 3.08 14.80
CA GLY A 102 2.78 2.41 15.16
C GLY A 102 1.73 2.43 14.05
N ILE A 103 2.16 2.56 12.79
CA ILE A 103 1.30 2.62 11.61
C ILE A 103 1.32 1.25 10.90
N VAL A 104 0.18 0.82 10.36
CA VAL A 104 0.07 -0.44 9.62
C VAL A 104 0.67 -0.30 8.22
N VAL A 105 1.43 -1.30 7.79
CA VAL A 105 1.97 -1.39 6.42
C VAL A 105 1.01 -2.22 5.57
N GLY A 106 0.56 -1.64 4.46
CA GLY A 106 -0.21 -2.30 3.41
C GLY A 106 0.59 -2.40 2.12
N ILE A 107 0.18 -3.31 1.25
CA ILE A 107 0.82 -3.57 -0.05
C ILE A 107 -0.24 -3.64 -1.14
N LYS A 108 -0.01 -2.96 -2.25
CA LYS A 108 -0.80 -3.10 -3.46
C LYS A 108 -0.41 -4.40 -4.17
N VAL A 109 -1.41 -5.25 -4.44
CA VAL A 109 -1.18 -6.61 -4.99
C VAL A 109 -1.79 -6.84 -6.38
N ASP A 110 -2.66 -5.98 -6.88
CA ASP A 110 -3.14 -6.12 -8.27
C ASP A 110 -2.03 -5.86 -9.29
N LYS A 111 -2.15 -6.52 -10.44
CA LYS A 111 -1.24 -6.39 -11.59
C LYS A 111 -1.83 -5.47 -12.67
N GLY A 112 -2.76 -4.58 -12.30
CA GLY A 112 -3.42 -3.64 -13.21
C GLY A 112 -4.71 -4.17 -13.85
N THR A 113 -5.26 -3.38 -14.77
CA THR A 113 -6.54 -3.62 -15.44
C THR A 113 -6.37 -4.20 -16.84
N ALA A 114 -7.34 -5.00 -17.29
CA ALA A 114 -7.45 -5.50 -18.65
C ALA A 114 -8.85 -5.26 -19.22
N GLY A 115 -8.94 -5.04 -20.53
CA GLY A 115 -10.21 -4.78 -21.21
C GLY A 115 -11.17 -5.96 -21.11
N LEU A 116 -12.45 -5.68 -20.90
CA LEU A 116 -13.50 -6.68 -20.81
C LEU A 116 -14.15 -6.86 -22.19
N ASN A 117 -13.90 -8.00 -22.84
CA ASN A 117 -14.39 -8.27 -24.19
C ASN A 117 -15.93 -8.18 -24.26
N GLY A 118 -16.43 -7.46 -25.28
CA GLY A 118 -17.87 -7.29 -25.50
C GLY A 118 -18.51 -6.12 -24.73
N THR A 119 -17.70 -5.27 -24.09
CA THR A 119 -18.16 -4.06 -23.39
C THR A 119 -17.65 -2.79 -24.05
N ASP A 120 -18.25 -1.64 -23.72
CA ASP A 120 -17.80 -0.32 -24.20
C ASP A 120 -16.72 0.24 -23.27
N GLY A 121 -15.49 -0.27 -23.43
CA GLY A 121 -14.32 0.23 -22.70
C GLY A 121 -14.29 -0.13 -21.21
N GLU A 122 -15.12 -1.04 -20.73
CA GLU A 122 -15.03 -1.53 -19.36
C GLU A 122 -13.80 -2.43 -19.17
N THR A 123 -13.36 -2.54 -17.91
CA THR A 123 -12.16 -3.29 -17.54
C THR A 123 -12.40 -4.20 -16.35
N THR A 124 -11.64 -5.29 -16.28
CA THR A 124 -11.46 -6.12 -15.08
C THR A 124 -10.06 -5.92 -14.50
N THR A 125 -9.81 -6.39 -13.29
CA THR A 125 -8.50 -6.32 -12.61
C THR A 125 -7.83 -7.69 -12.57
N GLN A 126 -6.53 -7.74 -12.84
CA GLN A 126 -5.74 -8.97 -12.84
C GLN A 126 -4.81 -9.05 -11.62
N GLY A 127 -4.31 -10.26 -11.32
CA GLY A 127 -3.30 -10.46 -10.27
C GLY A 127 -3.46 -11.69 -9.38
N LEU A 128 -4.47 -12.53 -9.63
CA LEU A 128 -4.73 -13.72 -8.79
C LEU A 128 -3.67 -14.82 -8.94
N ASP A 129 -3.00 -14.89 -10.10
CA ASP A 129 -1.93 -15.87 -10.33
C ASP A 129 -0.73 -15.59 -9.42
N GLY A 130 -0.46 -16.56 -8.53
CA GLY A 130 0.64 -16.50 -7.56
C GLY A 130 0.39 -15.56 -6.37
N LEU A 131 -0.87 -15.23 -6.06
CA LEU A 131 -1.21 -14.26 -5.01
C LEU A 131 -1.12 -14.82 -3.58
N SER A 132 -1.20 -16.15 -3.41
CA SER A 132 -1.19 -16.76 -2.08
C SER A 132 0.21 -17.05 -1.56
N GLU A 133 1.17 -17.22 -2.46
CA GLU A 133 2.59 -17.52 -2.21
C GLU A 133 3.37 -16.33 -1.66
#